data_AF-A0A1V6JMD5-F1
#
_entry.id   AF-A0A1V6JMD5-F1
#
_cell.length_a   1.000
_cell.length_b   1.000
_cell.length_c   1.000
_cell.angle_alpha   90.00
_cell.angle_beta   90.00
_cell.angle_gamma   90.00
#
_symmetry.space_group_name_H-M   'P 1'
#
loop_
_entity.id
_entity.type
_entity.pdbx_description
1 polymer ?
#
loop_
_entity_poly.entity_id
_entity_poly.type
_entity_poly.pdbx_seq_one_letter_code
_entity_poly.pdbx_strand_id
1 'polypeptide(L)'
;MRRTAKTLGLTMSFILVMALNYSKAQDSDIPFCQNVKLIDANLGTKLTYFKPYKDLQQATLSKTDEGYLITIIYKANGIFQVDKKEITEDDLTAICSEAEALIARQTLVEEDTNQEAKRRFIAATTAMSLGYYGWAIPAALDLEDYKSYMSSYLFIGSAGFFAPFIATRRYGITDGMANAYFLGARLGIAHGFSMALLMHGNDASTQSIFALSSFVSVAESFTNLGLATKYGHTWGQTSSRGSGGAWGFAYGFAIPEIIAETPNTRLTALSMLAFSGAGIAAGDYLYKKQGVTYGDVTVINCIGILGAYYPMVIMNSLDVDKKQAYLAGSLLGSASAIAYGIYHTRDYNYTRQQSYLIGLGEGAGGLVGAGLSVIAEANDKGTLWLIALGATSGLVLTDYLVKDTDQSTKMHASNFRFQFNPNGLLFALKPQTNPFKPWDYRYSNSLVNISYSF
;
A
#
# COMPACT_ATOMS: atom_id res chain seq x y z
N MET A 1 11.06 -6.44 -49.52
CA MET A 1 10.75 -6.33 -48.07
C MET A 1 9.25 -6.21 -47.83
N ARG A 2 8.50 -7.30 -48.06
CA ARG A 2 7.05 -7.41 -47.84
C ARG A 2 6.78 -8.86 -47.44
N ARG A 3 6.77 -9.17 -46.14
CA ARG A 3 6.15 -10.36 -45.51
C ARG A 3 6.56 -10.45 -44.03
N THR A 4 6.01 -9.59 -43.19
CA THR A 4 6.01 -9.74 -41.70
C THR A 4 4.89 -8.89 -41.09
N ALA A 5 3.66 -8.97 -41.62
CA ALA A 5 2.51 -8.21 -41.10
C ALA A 5 1.19 -9.00 -41.13
N LYS A 6 1.24 -10.34 -41.05
CA LYS A 6 0.02 -11.19 -41.11
C LYS A 6 -0.14 -12.20 -39.97
N THR A 7 0.65 -12.10 -38.91
CA THR A 7 0.59 -13.02 -37.75
C THR A 7 0.22 -12.34 -36.43
N LEU A 8 -0.17 -11.06 -36.44
CA LEU A 8 -0.71 -10.36 -35.26
C LEU A 8 -2.24 -10.23 -35.24
N GLY A 9 -2.94 -10.68 -36.30
CA GLY A 9 -4.39 -10.47 -36.48
C GLY A 9 -5.28 -11.66 -36.14
N LEU A 10 -4.73 -12.81 -35.72
CA LEU A 10 -5.52 -14.05 -35.54
C LEU A 10 -5.60 -14.54 -34.08
N THR A 11 -4.82 -13.99 -33.15
CA THR A 11 -4.87 -14.33 -31.73
C THR A 11 -5.83 -13.46 -30.92
N MET A 12 -6.29 -12.33 -31.47
CA MET A 12 -7.19 -11.40 -30.78
C MET A 12 -8.69 -11.70 -31.01
N SER A 13 -9.05 -12.57 -31.96
CA SER A 13 -10.44 -12.98 -32.23
C SER A 13 -10.88 -14.25 -31.49
N PHE A 14 -9.98 -15.01 -30.86
CA PHE A 14 -10.36 -16.24 -30.15
C PHE A 14 -10.73 -16.01 -28.68
N ILE A 15 -10.34 -14.87 -28.09
CA ILE A 15 -10.69 -14.50 -26.71
C ILE A 15 -12.08 -13.85 -26.64
N LEU A 16 -12.60 -13.33 -27.75
CA LEU A 16 -13.89 -12.60 -27.78
C LEU A 16 -15.12 -13.51 -27.95
N VAL A 17 -14.94 -14.80 -28.30
CA VAL A 17 -16.06 -15.73 -28.60
C VAL A 17 -16.40 -16.67 -27.42
N MET A 18 -15.57 -16.73 -26.37
CA MET A 18 -15.88 -17.48 -25.14
C MET A 18 -16.75 -16.68 -24.14
N ALA A 19 -16.99 -15.39 -24.38
CA ALA A 19 -17.67 -14.50 -23.43
C ALA A 19 -19.20 -14.40 -23.59
N LEU A 20 -19.82 -15.12 -24.54
CA LEU A 20 -21.22 -14.88 -24.93
C LEU A 20 -22.21 -16.03 -24.67
N ASN A 21 -21.88 -17.04 -23.85
CA ASN A 21 -22.82 -18.15 -23.57
C ASN A 21 -22.90 -18.61 -22.10
N TYR A 22 -22.67 -17.71 -21.12
CA TYR A 22 -23.01 -17.96 -19.72
C TYR A 22 -24.08 -16.96 -19.24
N SER A 23 -25.30 -17.16 -19.72
CA SER A 23 -26.49 -16.55 -19.12
C SER A 23 -27.44 -17.66 -18.66
N LYS A 24 -26.94 -18.53 -17.76
CA LYS A 24 -27.83 -19.20 -16.82
C LYS A 24 -28.11 -18.18 -15.72
N ALA A 25 -29.36 -18.06 -15.31
CA ALA A 25 -29.77 -17.26 -14.16
C ALA A 25 -28.84 -17.57 -12.98
N GLN A 26 -27.88 -16.67 -12.74
CA GLN A 26 -27.03 -16.72 -11.56
C GLN A 26 -27.85 -16.07 -10.48
N ASP A 27 -28.26 -16.85 -9.49
CA ASP A 27 -28.83 -16.33 -8.25
C ASP A 27 -27.87 -15.23 -7.75
N SER A 28 -28.39 -14.01 -7.60
CA SER A 28 -27.55 -12.89 -7.20
C SER A 28 -27.28 -13.00 -5.71
N ASP A 29 -26.01 -13.19 -5.35
CA ASP A 29 -25.57 -13.14 -3.97
C ASP A 29 -25.82 -11.74 -3.41
N ILE A 30 -26.55 -11.69 -2.29
CA ILE A 30 -26.86 -10.49 -1.54
C ILE A 30 -26.19 -10.55 -0.17
N PRO A 31 -25.87 -9.41 0.45
CA PRO A 31 -25.35 -9.41 1.81
C PRO A 31 -26.38 -9.94 2.80
N PHE A 32 -25.93 -10.66 3.84
CA PHE A 32 -26.77 -11.05 4.97
C PHE A 32 -27.34 -9.82 5.68
N CYS A 33 -26.47 -8.90 6.06
CA CYS A 33 -26.77 -7.69 6.82
C CYS A 33 -26.07 -6.49 6.19
N GLN A 34 -26.32 -5.24 6.63
CA GLN A 34 -25.81 -4.02 5.99
C GLN A 34 -24.32 -4.09 5.58
N ASN A 35 -23.47 -4.76 6.37
CA ASN A 35 -22.03 -4.87 6.12
C ASN A 35 -21.49 -6.32 6.06
N VAL A 36 -22.34 -7.34 6.14
CA VAL A 36 -21.91 -8.75 6.20
C VAL A 36 -22.28 -9.45 4.91
N LYS A 37 -21.34 -9.54 3.96
CA LYS A 37 -21.54 -10.25 2.69
C LYS A 37 -21.42 -11.78 2.82
N LEU A 38 -20.56 -12.23 3.72
CA LEU A 38 -20.18 -13.62 3.91
C LEU A 38 -20.15 -13.90 5.41
N ILE A 39 -20.74 -15.01 5.84
CA ILE A 39 -20.54 -15.53 7.20
C ILE A 39 -19.43 -16.56 7.12
N ASP A 40 -18.23 -16.19 7.56
CA ASP A 40 -17.09 -17.09 7.57
C ASP A 40 -17.14 -18.10 8.75
N ALA A 41 -16.19 -19.04 8.76
CA ALA A 41 -16.02 -20.01 9.84
C ALA A 41 -15.98 -19.38 11.26
N ASN A 42 -15.36 -18.20 11.41
CA ASN A 42 -15.14 -17.57 12.71
C ASN A 42 -16.42 -16.94 13.25
N LEU A 43 -17.18 -16.24 12.40
CA LEU A 43 -18.47 -15.67 12.76
C LEU A 43 -19.54 -16.76 12.88
N GLY A 44 -19.59 -17.69 11.92
CA GLY A 44 -20.61 -18.72 11.87
C GLY A 44 -20.54 -19.71 13.04
N THR A 45 -19.34 -20.08 13.52
CA THR A 45 -19.25 -20.96 14.72
C THR A 45 -19.81 -20.32 15.99
N LYS A 46 -19.95 -18.99 16.02
CA LYS A 46 -20.53 -18.24 17.14
C LYS A 46 -22.04 -18.03 16.99
N LEU A 47 -22.52 -17.95 15.75
CA LEU A 47 -23.92 -17.79 15.42
C LEU A 47 -24.71 -19.05 15.70
N THR A 48 -25.85 -18.90 16.38
CA THR A 48 -26.67 -20.02 16.81
C THR A 48 -27.24 -20.81 15.63
N TYR A 49 -27.61 -20.12 14.55
CA TYR A 49 -28.10 -20.75 13.32
C TYR A 49 -27.10 -21.73 12.69
N PHE A 50 -25.80 -21.45 12.78
CA PHE A 50 -24.77 -22.23 12.10
C PHE A 50 -24.07 -23.28 12.98
N LYS A 51 -24.40 -23.36 14.28
CA LYS A 51 -23.87 -24.39 15.21
C LYS A 51 -24.03 -25.84 14.74
N PRO A 52 -25.08 -26.25 14.00
CA PRO A 52 -25.20 -27.61 13.50
C PRO A 52 -24.12 -28.01 12.48
N TYR A 53 -23.51 -27.05 11.77
CA TYR A 53 -22.52 -27.30 10.73
C TYR A 53 -21.11 -27.36 11.33
N LYS A 54 -20.67 -28.57 11.66
CA LYS A 54 -19.28 -28.81 12.10
C LYS A 54 -18.32 -28.43 10.97
N ASP A 55 -17.24 -27.74 11.33
CA ASP A 55 -16.22 -27.25 10.39
C ASP A 55 -16.83 -26.43 9.23
N LEU A 56 -17.71 -25.48 9.59
CA LEU A 56 -18.23 -24.47 8.68
C LEU A 56 -17.07 -23.73 8.01
N GLN A 57 -17.12 -23.61 6.69
CA GLN A 57 -16.14 -22.85 5.91
C GLN A 57 -16.68 -21.45 5.63
N GLN A 58 -17.89 -21.38 5.06
CA GLN A 58 -18.59 -20.15 4.75
C GLN A 58 -20.08 -20.36 4.53
N ALA A 59 -20.87 -19.30 4.67
CA ALA A 59 -22.23 -19.23 4.18
C ALA A 59 -22.45 -17.95 3.34
N THR A 60 -23.14 -18.09 2.22
CA THR A 60 -23.59 -17.00 1.34
C THR A 60 -25.12 -16.95 1.30
N LEU A 61 -25.67 -15.78 1.03
CA LEU A 61 -27.11 -15.55 0.92
C LEU A 61 -27.43 -15.11 -0.51
N SER A 62 -28.44 -15.72 -1.11
CA SER A 62 -28.95 -15.33 -2.43
C SER A 62 -30.45 -15.08 -2.34
N LYS A 63 -30.97 -14.14 -3.14
CA LYS A 63 -32.41 -13.85 -3.19
C LYS A 63 -33.08 -14.69 -4.28
N THR A 64 -34.20 -15.30 -3.94
CA THR A 64 -35.05 -16.09 -4.85
C THR A 64 -36.43 -15.43 -4.98
N ASP A 65 -37.26 -15.92 -5.90
CA ASP A 65 -38.62 -15.40 -6.09
C ASP A 65 -39.52 -15.65 -4.86
N GLU A 66 -39.26 -16.72 -4.11
CA GLU A 66 -40.08 -17.18 -2.98
C GLU A 66 -39.51 -16.80 -1.60
N GLY A 67 -38.31 -16.19 -1.57
CA GLY A 67 -37.66 -15.80 -0.32
C GLY A 67 -36.14 -15.74 -0.44
N TYR A 68 -35.45 -16.26 0.57
CA TYR A 68 -33.99 -16.22 0.67
C TYR A 68 -33.41 -17.62 0.70
N LEU A 69 -32.31 -17.84 -0.01
CA LEU A 69 -31.60 -19.11 -0.04
C LEU A 69 -30.21 -18.92 0.57
N ILE A 70 -29.92 -19.61 1.67
CA ILE A 70 -28.56 -19.69 2.20
C ILE A 70 -27.87 -20.90 1.60
N THR A 71 -26.68 -20.67 1.02
CA THR A 71 -25.74 -21.73 0.64
C THR A 71 -24.65 -21.85 1.71
N ILE A 72 -24.56 -23.02 2.33
CA ILE A 72 -23.67 -23.30 3.47
C ILE A 72 -22.64 -24.33 3.05
N ILE A 73 -21.37 -23.94 3.08
CA ILE A 73 -20.24 -24.82 2.78
C ILE A 73 -19.56 -25.21 4.08
N TYR A 74 -19.49 -26.52 4.35
CA TYR A 74 -18.88 -27.06 5.56
C TYR A 74 -18.14 -28.37 5.25
N LYS A 75 -17.34 -28.86 6.20
CA LYS A 75 -16.64 -30.14 6.07
C LYS A 75 -17.22 -31.18 7.03
N ALA A 76 -17.72 -32.29 6.48
CA ALA A 76 -18.10 -33.45 7.26
C ALA A 76 -17.17 -34.62 6.91
N ASN A 77 -16.51 -35.19 7.92
CA ASN A 77 -15.57 -36.29 7.76
C ASN A 77 -14.46 -36.01 6.72
N GLY A 78 -13.96 -34.76 6.67
CA GLY A 78 -12.92 -34.33 5.73
C GLY A 78 -13.40 -34.06 4.31
N ILE A 79 -14.69 -34.23 4.01
CA ILE A 79 -15.28 -33.99 2.68
C ILE A 79 -16.09 -32.70 2.74
N PHE A 80 -15.88 -31.82 1.76
CA PHE A 80 -16.70 -30.62 1.60
C PHE A 80 -18.14 -31.01 1.21
N GLN A 81 -19.09 -30.46 1.94
CA GLN A 81 -20.52 -30.59 1.69
C GLN A 81 -21.11 -29.19 1.51
N VAL A 82 -22.14 -29.13 0.66
CA VAL A 82 -22.91 -27.91 0.40
C VAL A 82 -24.34 -28.19 0.80
N ASP A 83 -24.84 -27.48 1.81
CA ASP A 83 -26.24 -27.48 2.18
C ASP A 83 -26.90 -26.20 1.66
N LYS A 84 -28.12 -26.32 1.15
CA LYS A 84 -28.92 -25.20 0.64
C LYS A 84 -30.22 -25.15 1.41
N LYS A 85 -30.45 -24.07 2.14
CA LYS A 85 -31.65 -23.89 2.94
C LYS A 85 -32.37 -22.62 2.58
N GLU A 86 -33.65 -22.78 2.27
CA GLU A 86 -34.58 -21.66 2.21
C GLU A 86 -34.83 -21.15 3.63
N ILE A 87 -34.76 -19.83 3.79
CA ILE A 87 -35.00 -19.16 5.06
C ILE A 87 -36.00 -18.04 4.89
N THR A 88 -36.70 -17.74 5.99
CA THR A 88 -37.65 -16.63 6.04
C THR A 88 -36.94 -15.30 6.30
N GLU A 89 -37.64 -14.19 6.09
CA GLU A 89 -37.14 -12.86 6.47
C GLU A 89 -36.91 -12.72 7.99
N ASP A 90 -37.72 -13.42 8.80
CA ASP A 90 -37.56 -13.47 10.25
C ASP A 90 -36.27 -14.19 10.66
N ASP A 91 -35.95 -15.31 10.00
CA ASP A 91 -34.68 -16.03 10.21
C ASP A 91 -33.48 -15.15 9.85
N LEU A 92 -33.55 -14.46 8.70
CA LEU A 92 -32.50 -13.55 8.26
C LEU A 92 -32.28 -12.42 9.28
N THR A 93 -33.38 -11.84 9.77
CA THR A 93 -33.34 -10.77 10.79
C THR A 93 -32.73 -11.27 12.11
N ALA A 94 -33.06 -12.49 12.53
CA ALA A 94 -32.48 -13.11 13.72
C ALA A 94 -30.97 -13.38 13.56
N ILE A 95 -30.56 -13.93 12.43
CA ILE A 95 -29.14 -14.14 12.09
C ILE A 95 -28.40 -12.79 12.11
N CYS A 96 -28.99 -11.75 11.53
CA CYS A 96 -28.37 -10.43 11.48
C CYS A 96 -28.23 -9.77 12.84
N SER A 97 -29.27 -9.83 13.67
CA SER A 97 -29.21 -9.29 15.03
C SER A 97 -28.12 -9.97 15.87
N GLU A 98 -28.00 -11.30 15.79
CA GLU A 98 -26.96 -12.04 16.49
C GLU A 98 -25.57 -11.73 15.92
N ALA A 99 -25.43 -11.64 14.60
CA ALA A 99 -24.17 -11.30 13.93
C ALA A 99 -23.70 -9.90 14.31
N GLU A 100 -24.59 -8.91 14.28
CA GLU A 100 -24.29 -7.53 14.68
C GLU A 100 -23.90 -7.44 16.15
N ALA A 101 -24.58 -8.17 17.05
CA ALA A 101 -24.23 -8.21 18.46
C ALA A 101 -22.86 -8.87 18.70
N LEU A 102 -22.54 -9.95 17.98
CA LEU A 102 -21.24 -10.63 18.06
C LEU A 102 -20.11 -9.78 17.50
N ILE A 103 -20.35 -9.14 16.35
CA ILE A 103 -19.40 -8.20 15.75
C ILE A 103 -19.16 -7.07 16.74
N ALA A 104 -20.20 -6.42 17.26
CA ALA A 104 -20.07 -5.35 18.26
C ALA A 104 -19.27 -5.79 19.50
N ARG A 105 -19.49 -7.02 20.00
CA ARG A 105 -18.69 -7.58 21.11
C ARG A 105 -17.25 -7.86 20.71
N GLN A 106 -17.00 -8.38 19.51
CA GLN A 106 -15.64 -8.58 19.01
C GLN A 106 -14.91 -7.26 18.83
N THR A 107 -15.58 -6.19 18.38
CA THR A 107 -14.98 -4.86 18.29
C THR A 107 -14.50 -4.37 19.66
N LEU A 108 -15.27 -4.65 20.73
CA LEU A 108 -14.91 -4.30 22.10
C LEU A 108 -13.72 -5.13 22.65
N VAL A 109 -13.60 -6.40 22.25
CA VAL A 109 -12.49 -7.29 22.68
C VAL A 109 -11.22 -7.09 21.83
N GLU A 110 -11.37 -6.75 20.54
CA GLU A 110 -10.25 -6.33 19.69
C GLU A 110 -9.66 -5.00 20.18
N GLU A 111 -10.47 -4.10 20.74
CA GLU A 111 -9.97 -2.88 21.38
C GLU A 111 -8.93 -3.17 22.49
N ASP A 112 -9.09 -4.28 23.23
CA ASP A 112 -8.16 -4.71 24.28
C ASP A 112 -6.95 -5.50 23.74
N THR A 113 -7.08 -6.09 22.53
CA THR A 113 -6.04 -6.90 21.87
C THR A 113 -5.35 -6.23 20.68
N ASN A 114 -5.65 -4.96 20.36
CA ASN A 114 -5.05 -4.21 19.26
C ASN A 114 -3.60 -3.74 19.51
N GLN A 115 -2.79 -4.64 20.07
CA GLN A 115 -1.35 -4.46 20.23
C GLN A 115 -0.65 -4.34 18.87
N GLU A 116 -1.28 -4.77 17.78
CA GLU A 116 -0.69 -4.66 16.44
C GLU A 116 -0.73 -3.23 15.90
N ALA A 117 -1.88 -2.56 15.91
CA ALA A 117 -1.98 -1.15 15.52
C ALA A 117 -1.07 -0.27 16.36
N LYS A 118 -1.02 -0.52 17.68
CA LYS A 118 -0.08 0.15 18.58
C LYS A 118 1.38 -0.07 18.18
N ARG A 119 1.80 -1.30 17.91
CA ARG A 119 3.16 -1.61 17.43
C ARG A 119 3.46 -0.88 16.13
N ARG A 120 2.52 -0.88 15.19
CA ARG A 120 2.65 -0.20 13.89
C ARG A 120 2.77 1.32 14.06
N PHE A 121 1.99 1.93 14.94
CA PHE A 121 2.07 3.35 15.25
C PHE A 121 3.43 3.74 15.86
N ILE A 122 3.92 2.96 16.83
CA ILE A 122 5.24 3.19 17.45
C ILE A 122 6.36 2.98 16.42
N ALA A 123 6.26 1.96 15.56
CA ALA A 123 7.23 1.74 14.50
C ALA A 123 7.24 2.88 13.49
N ALA A 124 6.07 3.35 13.05
CA ALA A 124 5.93 4.44 12.09
C ALA A 124 6.48 5.77 12.63
N THR A 125 6.13 6.14 13.86
CA THR A 125 6.64 7.34 14.54
C THR A 125 8.16 7.29 14.71
N THR A 126 8.70 6.15 15.15
CA THR A 126 10.15 5.92 15.27
C THR A 126 10.85 6.04 13.91
N ALA A 127 10.29 5.41 12.86
CA ALA A 127 10.84 5.46 11.52
C ALA A 127 10.83 6.88 10.94
N MET A 128 9.77 7.66 11.15
CA MET A 128 9.71 9.06 10.73
C MET A 128 10.73 9.93 11.49
N SER A 129 10.89 9.70 12.79
CA SER A 129 11.86 10.43 13.60
C SER A 129 13.31 10.13 13.23
N LEU A 130 13.66 8.87 12.94
CA LEU A 130 15.03 8.52 12.52
C LEU A 130 15.28 8.81 11.04
N GLY A 131 14.28 8.60 10.19
CA GLY A 131 14.40 8.65 8.75
C GLY A 131 14.23 10.04 8.14
N TYR A 132 13.47 10.94 8.77
CA TYR A 132 13.27 12.30 8.29
C TYR A 132 13.60 13.35 9.36
N TYR A 133 12.85 13.37 10.48
CA TYR A 133 12.96 14.47 11.44
C TYR A 133 14.35 14.60 12.07
N GLY A 134 15.03 13.48 12.29
CA GLY A 134 16.33 13.42 12.94
C GLY A 134 17.40 14.23 12.22
N TRP A 135 17.37 14.31 10.89
CA TRP A 135 18.31 15.11 10.12
C TRP A 135 17.69 16.42 9.61
N ALA A 136 16.38 16.44 9.35
CA ALA A 136 15.69 17.63 8.83
C ALA A 136 15.58 18.75 9.88
N ILE A 137 15.27 18.43 11.15
CA ILE A 137 15.14 19.45 12.20
C ILE A 137 16.50 20.11 12.53
N PRO A 138 17.61 19.37 12.72
CA PRO A 138 18.92 20.01 12.87
C PRO A 138 19.31 20.89 11.68
N ALA A 139 19.02 20.45 10.45
CA ALA A 139 19.27 21.25 9.25
C ALA A 139 18.39 22.51 9.20
N ALA A 140 17.14 22.43 9.65
CA ALA A 140 16.25 23.58 9.76
C ALA A 140 16.72 24.61 10.80
N LEU A 141 17.41 24.15 11.85
CA LEU A 141 17.98 24.97 12.91
C LEU A 141 19.41 25.45 12.63
N ASP A 142 19.96 25.10 11.46
CA ASP A 142 21.32 25.46 11.05
C ASP A 142 22.40 24.99 12.05
N LEU A 143 22.22 23.79 12.61
CA LEU A 143 23.18 23.24 13.58
C LEU A 143 24.42 22.71 12.85
N GLU A 144 25.44 23.56 12.71
CA GLU A 144 26.71 23.17 12.07
C GLU A 144 27.64 22.36 13.00
N ASP A 145 27.57 22.59 14.31
CA ASP A 145 28.38 21.87 15.28
C ASP A 145 27.97 20.39 15.35
N TYR A 146 28.93 19.49 15.08
CA TYR A 146 28.70 18.05 15.06
C TYR A 146 28.07 17.53 16.36
N LYS A 147 28.46 18.06 17.53
CA LYS A 147 27.91 17.60 18.82
C LYS A 147 26.44 18.00 18.94
N SER A 148 26.10 19.23 18.58
CA SER A 148 24.74 19.76 18.61
C SER A 148 23.83 19.04 17.60
N TYR A 149 24.33 18.83 16.38
CA TYR A 149 23.62 18.08 15.33
C TYR A 149 23.35 16.63 15.77
N MET A 150 24.38 15.89 16.20
CA MET A 150 24.25 14.49 16.60
C MET A 150 23.36 14.33 17.84
N SER A 151 23.49 15.22 18.82
CA SER A 151 22.64 15.21 20.02
C SER A 151 21.17 15.42 19.68
N SER A 152 20.89 16.36 18.77
CA SER A 152 19.52 16.62 18.29
C SER A 152 18.96 15.42 17.52
N TYR A 153 19.72 14.82 16.60
CA TYR A 153 19.35 13.61 15.87
C TYR A 153 18.95 12.47 16.83
N LEU A 154 19.81 12.16 17.80
CA LEU A 154 19.58 11.07 18.76
C LEU A 154 18.39 11.36 19.68
N PHE A 155 18.23 12.62 20.10
CA PHE A 155 17.10 13.03 20.94
C PHE A 155 15.77 12.91 20.19
N ILE A 156 15.69 13.41 18.95
CA ILE A 156 14.49 13.32 18.10
C ILE A 156 14.15 11.85 17.80
N GLY A 157 15.16 11.05 17.44
CA GLY A 157 15.01 9.62 17.22
C GLY A 157 14.43 8.90 18.45
N SER A 158 14.98 9.18 19.63
CA SER A 158 14.52 8.61 20.90
C SER A 158 13.11 9.08 21.27
N ALA A 159 12.81 10.37 21.11
CA ALA A 159 11.49 10.95 21.35
C ALA A 159 10.43 10.32 20.45
N GLY A 160 10.78 10.02 19.19
CA GLY A 160 9.92 9.32 18.23
C GLY A 160 9.46 7.94 18.67
N PHE A 161 10.22 7.25 19.54
CA PHE A 161 9.82 5.98 20.13
C PHE A 161 9.11 6.15 21.47
N PHE A 162 9.75 6.86 22.42
CA PHE A 162 9.29 6.90 23.81
C PHE A 162 8.00 7.70 24.00
N ALA A 163 7.81 8.81 23.27
CA ALA A 163 6.60 9.61 23.38
C ALA A 163 5.33 8.82 22.98
N PRO A 164 5.26 8.20 21.77
CA PRO A 164 4.10 7.38 21.41
C PRO A 164 4.00 6.11 22.25
N PHE A 165 5.12 5.50 22.65
CA PHE A 165 5.07 4.33 23.55
C PHE A 165 4.36 4.64 24.86
N ILE A 166 4.67 5.77 25.50
CA ILE A 166 4.03 6.22 26.75
C ILE A 166 2.57 6.62 26.50
N ALA A 167 2.31 7.43 25.46
CA ALA A 167 0.96 7.91 25.15
C ALA A 167 0.00 6.73 24.91
N THR A 168 0.41 5.75 24.11
CA THR A 168 -0.41 4.58 23.77
C THR A 168 -0.54 3.55 24.90
N ARG A 169 -0.02 3.81 26.11
CA ARG A 169 -0.37 3.00 27.30
C ARG A 169 -1.77 3.28 27.80
N ARG A 170 -2.31 4.49 27.55
CA ARG A 170 -3.60 4.95 28.07
C ARG A 170 -4.67 5.10 26.99
N TYR A 171 -4.28 5.07 25.72
CA TYR A 171 -5.17 5.26 24.60
C TYR A 171 -5.07 4.07 23.64
N GLY A 172 -6.23 3.52 23.27
CA GLY A 172 -6.33 2.56 22.18
C GLY A 172 -5.97 3.24 20.86
N ILE A 173 -5.16 2.56 20.06
CA ILE A 173 -4.83 2.99 18.70
C ILE A 173 -5.41 1.94 17.76
N THR A 174 -6.25 2.38 16.83
CA THR A 174 -6.73 1.52 15.75
C THR A 174 -5.76 1.55 14.58
N ASP A 175 -5.90 0.56 13.71
CA ASP A 175 -5.14 0.45 12.48
C ASP A 175 -5.31 1.66 11.54
N GLY A 176 -6.55 2.15 11.44
CA GLY A 176 -6.85 3.37 10.69
C GLY A 176 -6.20 4.61 11.32
N MET A 177 -6.17 4.72 12.65
CA MET A 177 -5.45 5.81 13.35
C MET A 177 -3.95 5.76 13.07
N ALA A 178 -3.32 4.58 13.19
CA ALA A 178 -1.90 4.41 12.96
C ALA A 178 -1.49 4.79 11.52
N ASN A 179 -2.27 4.33 10.55
CA ASN A 179 -2.05 4.63 9.14
C ASN A 179 -2.35 6.10 8.81
N ALA A 180 -3.40 6.70 9.39
CA ALA A 180 -3.71 8.12 9.24
C ALA A 180 -2.57 9.01 9.73
N TYR A 181 -1.98 8.72 10.89
CA TYR A 181 -0.81 9.42 11.39
C TYR A 181 0.35 9.34 10.40
N PHE A 182 0.70 8.13 9.95
CA PHE A 182 1.83 7.91 9.05
C PHE A 182 1.64 8.60 7.69
N LEU A 183 0.43 8.58 7.14
CA LEU A 183 0.10 9.27 5.90
C LEU A 183 0.10 10.79 6.06
N GLY A 184 -0.42 11.30 7.19
CA GLY A 184 -0.32 12.71 7.53
C GLY A 184 1.13 13.18 7.63
N ALA A 185 2.03 12.35 8.16
CA ALA A 185 3.45 12.67 8.20
C ALA A 185 4.03 12.78 6.78
N ARG A 186 3.85 11.74 5.95
CA ARG A 186 4.43 11.73 4.60
C ARG A 186 3.87 12.84 3.70
N LEU A 187 2.56 13.04 3.71
CA LEU A 187 1.95 14.13 2.94
C LEU A 187 2.33 15.49 3.51
N GLY A 188 2.39 15.64 4.83
CA GLY A 188 2.77 16.91 5.43
C GLY A 188 4.23 17.31 5.17
N ILE A 189 5.16 16.36 4.96
CA ILE A 189 6.50 16.68 4.44
C ILE A 189 6.38 17.34 3.06
N ALA A 190 5.63 16.70 2.16
CA ALA A 190 5.44 17.17 0.79
C ALA A 190 4.69 18.52 0.75
N HIS A 191 3.67 18.68 1.58
CA HIS A 191 2.90 19.91 1.71
C HIS A 191 3.73 21.04 2.34
N GLY A 192 4.52 20.77 3.37
CA GLY A 192 5.37 21.80 3.97
C GLY A 192 6.54 22.20 3.06
N PHE A 193 7.09 21.28 2.27
CA PHE A 193 8.00 21.60 1.16
C PHE A 193 7.33 22.56 0.17
N SER A 194 6.11 22.23 -0.26
CA SER A 194 5.35 23.10 -1.17
C SER A 194 5.01 24.45 -0.52
N MET A 195 4.69 24.47 0.78
CA MET A 195 4.42 25.71 1.50
C MET A 195 5.65 26.61 1.53
N ALA A 196 6.86 26.05 1.74
CA ALA A 196 8.10 26.81 1.66
C ALA A 196 8.31 27.44 0.28
N LEU A 197 8.11 26.65 -0.78
CA LEU A 197 8.19 27.14 -2.17
C LEU A 197 7.09 28.16 -2.50
N LEU A 198 5.90 28.02 -1.94
CA LEU A 198 4.80 28.96 -2.13
C LEU A 198 5.12 30.32 -1.48
N MET A 199 5.67 30.31 -0.27
CA MET A 199 6.03 31.51 0.48
C MET A 199 7.25 32.20 -0.14
N HIS A 200 8.32 31.45 -0.34
CA HIS A 200 9.63 32.01 -0.69
C HIS A 200 9.94 31.95 -2.20
N GLY A 201 9.17 31.22 -3.00
CA GLY A 201 9.43 31.08 -4.43
C GLY A 201 10.80 30.45 -4.70
N ASN A 202 11.57 31.07 -5.61
CA ASN A 202 12.93 30.65 -5.92
C ASN A 202 13.94 30.97 -4.79
N ASP A 203 13.57 31.82 -3.83
CA ASP A 203 14.43 32.24 -2.73
C ASP A 203 14.26 31.33 -1.49
N ALA A 204 13.58 30.19 -1.63
CA ALA A 204 13.38 29.23 -0.54
C ALA A 204 14.72 28.65 -0.08
N SER A 205 15.18 29.07 1.10
CA SER A 205 16.38 28.48 1.71
C SER A 205 16.14 27.04 2.13
N THR A 206 17.21 26.25 2.17
CA THR A 206 17.21 24.87 2.69
C THR A 206 16.63 24.80 4.11
N GLN A 207 16.96 25.77 4.97
CA GLN A 207 16.44 25.86 6.33
C GLN A 207 14.91 26.05 6.34
N SER A 208 14.37 26.95 5.50
CA SER A 208 12.91 27.18 5.46
C SER A 208 12.14 25.97 4.92
N ILE A 209 12.71 25.27 3.93
CA ILE A 209 12.15 24.03 3.40
C ILE A 209 12.08 22.95 4.49
N PHE A 210 13.18 22.68 5.20
CA PHE A 210 13.18 21.65 6.24
C PHE A 210 12.36 22.04 7.48
N ALA A 211 12.33 23.33 7.84
CA ALA A 211 11.49 23.83 8.92
C ALA A 211 10.01 23.61 8.63
N LEU A 212 9.52 24.08 7.47
CA LEU A 212 8.11 24.00 7.10
C LEU A 212 7.67 22.57 6.81
N SER A 213 8.47 21.78 6.09
CA SER A 213 8.18 20.35 5.88
C SER A 213 8.10 19.55 7.18
N SER A 214 9.00 19.78 8.14
CA SER A 214 8.94 19.10 9.44
C SER A 214 7.73 19.54 10.26
N PHE A 215 7.46 20.86 10.30
CA PHE A 215 6.32 21.41 11.04
C PHE A 215 4.98 20.92 10.48
N VAL A 216 4.76 21.05 9.17
CA VAL A 216 3.52 20.63 8.51
C VAL A 216 3.36 19.11 8.58
N SER A 217 4.43 18.33 8.43
CA SER A 217 4.43 16.88 8.66
C SER A 217 3.89 16.51 10.04
N VAL A 218 4.43 17.10 11.10
CA VAL A 218 3.96 16.82 12.47
C VAL A 218 2.51 17.27 12.65
N ALA A 219 2.16 18.48 12.21
CA ALA A 219 0.82 19.03 12.32
C ALA A 219 -0.21 18.13 11.61
N GLU A 220 0.01 17.78 10.35
CA GLU A 220 -0.87 16.92 9.57
C GLU A 220 -0.95 15.49 10.11
N SER A 221 0.13 14.96 10.68
CA SER A 221 0.11 13.66 11.35
C SER A 221 -0.91 13.63 12.50
N PHE A 222 -0.87 14.66 13.36
CA PHE A 222 -1.79 14.76 14.50
C PHE A 222 -3.21 15.15 14.08
N THR A 223 -3.37 16.00 13.07
CA THR A 223 -4.70 16.32 12.51
C THR A 223 -5.35 15.06 11.92
N ASN A 224 -4.62 14.27 11.12
CA ASN A 224 -5.15 13.04 10.54
C ASN A 224 -5.45 11.97 11.61
N LEU A 225 -4.60 11.85 12.64
CA LEU A 225 -4.86 10.99 13.80
C LEU A 225 -6.17 11.42 14.49
N GLY A 226 -6.34 12.70 14.79
CA GLY A 226 -7.55 13.23 15.43
C GLY A 226 -8.82 13.01 14.60
N LEU A 227 -8.73 13.20 13.27
CA LEU A 227 -9.83 12.90 12.35
C LEU A 227 -10.15 11.40 12.32
N ALA A 228 -9.14 10.53 12.29
CA ALA A 228 -9.35 9.09 12.33
C ALA A 228 -9.99 8.63 13.64
N THR A 229 -9.60 9.23 14.77
CA THR A 229 -10.24 8.99 16.07
C THR A 229 -11.70 9.43 16.09
N LYS A 230 -11.99 10.63 15.58
CA LYS A 230 -13.35 11.18 15.59
C LYS A 230 -14.32 10.43 14.66
N TYR A 231 -13.85 10.04 13.47
CA TYR A 231 -14.71 9.49 12.42
C TYR A 231 -14.55 7.98 12.23
N GLY A 232 -13.75 7.30 13.05
CA GLY A 232 -13.55 5.86 12.96
C GLY A 232 -13.01 5.41 11.60
N HIS A 233 -12.08 6.17 11.01
CA HIS A 233 -11.59 5.86 9.67
C HIS A 233 -10.95 4.47 9.63
N THR A 234 -11.25 3.70 8.58
CA THR A 234 -10.62 2.39 8.37
C THR A 234 -9.21 2.54 7.77
N TRP A 235 -8.44 1.44 7.79
CA TRP A 235 -7.15 1.40 7.10
C TRP A 235 -7.30 1.66 5.60
N GLY A 236 -8.26 1.00 4.93
CA GLY A 236 -8.53 1.19 3.50
C GLY A 236 -8.87 2.65 3.17
N GLN A 237 -9.74 3.27 3.95
CA GLN A 237 -10.14 4.66 3.74
C GLN A 237 -8.96 5.64 3.84
N THR A 238 -8.18 5.53 4.91
CA THR A 238 -7.01 6.40 5.13
C THR A 238 -5.98 6.21 4.03
N SER A 239 -5.76 4.97 3.59
CA SER A 239 -4.81 4.64 2.52
C SER A 239 -5.25 5.16 1.16
N SER A 240 -6.52 5.01 0.82
CA SER A 240 -7.07 5.53 -0.44
C SER A 240 -6.94 7.05 -0.50
N ARG A 241 -7.29 7.75 0.59
CA ARG A 241 -7.07 9.20 0.71
C ARG A 241 -5.60 9.58 0.59
N GLY A 242 -4.72 8.88 1.28
CA GLY A 242 -3.29 9.16 1.28
C GLY A 242 -2.62 8.94 -0.08
N SER A 243 -2.97 7.83 -0.75
CA SER A 243 -2.53 7.53 -2.13
C SER A 243 -3.07 8.58 -3.10
N GLY A 244 -4.37 8.91 -3.01
CA GLY A 244 -4.97 9.97 -3.79
C GLY A 244 -4.25 11.30 -3.63
N GLY A 245 -3.95 11.70 -2.38
CA GLY A 245 -3.16 12.90 -2.08
C GLY A 245 -1.76 12.87 -2.70
N ALA A 246 -1.05 11.75 -2.60
CA ALA A 246 0.29 11.61 -3.18
C ALA A 246 0.29 11.70 -4.72
N TRP A 247 -0.66 11.04 -5.39
CA TRP A 247 -0.81 11.15 -6.85
C TRP A 247 -1.28 12.53 -7.28
N GLY A 248 -2.21 13.13 -6.54
CA GLY A 248 -2.64 14.50 -6.74
C GLY A 248 -1.47 15.47 -6.63
N PHE A 249 -0.64 15.35 -5.59
CA PHE A 249 0.57 16.13 -5.44
C PHE A 249 1.52 16.00 -6.64
N ALA A 250 1.78 14.77 -7.09
CA ALA A 250 2.64 14.51 -8.25
C ALA A 250 2.10 15.13 -9.54
N TYR A 251 0.78 15.05 -9.78
CA TYR A 251 0.14 15.71 -10.93
C TYR A 251 0.17 17.23 -10.80
N GLY A 252 -0.03 17.76 -9.60
CA GLY A 252 0.08 19.18 -9.32
C GLY A 252 1.48 19.75 -9.59
N PHE A 253 2.53 18.94 -9.40
CA PHE A 253 3.90 19.27 -9.80
C PHE A 253 4.08 19.21 -11.32
N ALA A 254 3.64 18.11 -11.96
CA ALA A 254 3.90 17.86 -13.37
C ALA A 254 3.15 18.80 -14.32
N ILE A 255 1.91 19.18 -14.01
CA ILE A 255 1.07 19.97 -14.93
C ILE A 255 1.67 21.35 -15.25
N PRO A 256 2.05 22.19 -14.26
CA PRO A 256 2.71 23.48 -14.54
C PRO A 256 4.00 23.33 -15.35
N GLU A 257 4.80 22.31 -15.05
CA GLU A 257 6.06 21.99 -15.74
C GLU A 257 5.87 21.55 -17.20
N ILE A 258 4.70 20.99 -17.55
CA ILE A 258 4.35 20.64 -18.94
C ILE A 258 3.87 21.87 -19.71
N ILE A 259 3.06 22.72 -19.07
CA ILE A 259 2.38 23.85 -19.72
C ILE A 259 3.33 25.04 -19.93
N ALA A 260 4.24 25.29 -18.99
CA ALA A 260 5.15 26.43 -19.02
C ALA A 260 6.61 25.97 -19.17
N GLU A 261 7.38 26.63 -20.04
CA GLU A 261 8.83 26.37 -20.18
C GLU A 261 9.61 26.76 -18.92
N THR A 262 9.19 27.85 -18.27
CA THR A 262 9.74 28.34 -16.99
C THR A 262 8.59 28.52 -16.00
N PRO A 263 8.11 27.43 -15.39
CA PRO A 263 6.99 27.50 -14.48
C PRO A 263 7.33 28.35 -13.26
N ASN A 264 6.38 29.17 -12.82
CA ASN A 264 6.53 29.96 -11.61
C ASN A 264 6.52 29.01 -10.40
N THR A 265 7.60 28.97 -9.63
CA THR A 265 7.75 28.08 -8.46
C THR A 265 6.61 28.19 -7.46
N ARG A 266 6.07 29.39 -7.24
CA ARG A 266 4.91 29.58 -6.35
C ARG A 266 3.64 28.99 -6.95
N LEU A 267 3.44 29.14 -8.26
CA LEU A 267 2.30 28.54 -8.96
C LEU A 267 2.40 27.01 -8.96
N THR A 268 3.59 26.45 -9.17
CA THR A 268 3.84 25.01 -9.08
C THR A 268 3.53 24.49 -7.67
N ALA A 269 4.03 25.16 -6.64
CA ALA A 269 3.75 24.82 -5.25
C ALA A 269 2.25 24.90 -4.89
N LEU A 270 1.55 25.95 -5.35
CA LEU A 270 0.10 26.07 -5.19
C LEU A 270 -0.64 24.92 -5.88
N SER A 271 -0.21 24.58 -7.10
CA SER A 271 -0.77 23.47 -7.87
C SER A 271 -0.55 22.12 -7.16
N MET A 272 0.64 21.87 -6.62
CA MET A 272 0.94 20.68 -5.82
C MET A 272 -0.01 20.53 -4.61
N LEU A 273 -0.23 21.60 -3.86
CA LEU A 273 -1.17 21.61 -2.72
C LEU A 273 -2.62 21.41 -3.16
N ALA A 274 -3.06 22.14 -4.19
CA ALA A 274 -4.43 22.09 -4.68
C ALA A 274 -4.79 20.70 -5.24
N PHE A 275 -3.92 20.12 -6.07
CA PHE A 275 -4.14 18.81 -6.64
C PHE A 275 -3.98 17.70 -5.59
N SER A 276 -3.11 17.84 -4.58
CA SER A 276 -3.09 16.91 -3.44
C SER A 276 -4.44 16.88 -2.72
N GLY A 277 -5.02 18.06 -2.43
CA GLY A 277 -6.37 18.16 -1.87
C GLY A 277 -7.44 17.51 -2.73
N ALA A 278 -7.42 17.76 -4.05
CA ALA A 278 -8.32 17.11 -5.01
C ALA A 278 -8.13 15.59 -5.04
N GLY A 279 -6.88 15.13 -4.96
CA GLY A 279 -6.50 13.73 -4.89
C GLY A 279 -7.01 13.03 -3.63
N ILE A 280 -6.91 13.68 -2.46
CA ILE A 280 -7.50 13.17 -1.20
C ILE A 280 -9.01 12.98 -1.36
N ALA A 281 -9.70 13.95 -1.96
CA ALA A 281 -11.14 13.87 -2.22
C ALA A 281 -11.50 12.74 -3.19
N ALA A 282 -10.71 12.58 -4.27
CA ALA A 282 -10.89 11.48 -5.23
C ALA A 282 -10.65 10.11 -4.58
N GLY A 283 -9.63 9.98 -3.72
CA GLY A 283 -9.35 8.78 -2.95
C GLY A 283 -10.47 8.43 -1.97
N ASP A 284 -11.06 9.43 -1.29
CA ASP A 284 -12.24 9.20 -0.44
C ASP A 284 -13.46 8.75 -1.24
N TYR A 285 -13.70 9.36 -2.40
CA TYR A 285 -14.78 8.97 -3.30
C TYR A 285 -14.61 7.53 -3.80
N LEU A 286 -13.39 7.16 -4.22
CA LEU A 286 -13.07 5.81 -4.66
C LEU A 286 -13.33 4.78 -3.55
N TYR A 287 -12.88 5.07 -2.32
CA TYR A 287 -13.14 4.22 -1.16
C TYR A 287 -14.64 4.02 -0.92
N LYS A 288 -15.43 5.11 -0.91
CA LYS A 288 -16.88 5.03 -0.68
C LYS A 288 -17.61 4.25 -1.77
N LYS A 289 -17.15 4.33 -3.01
CA LYS A 289 -17.80 3.69 -4.16
C LYS A 289 -17.49 2.20 -4.29
N GLN A 290 -16.26 1.79 -3.99
CA GLN A 290 -15.79 0.42 -4.26
C GLN A 290 -15.40 -0.35 -3.00
N GLY A 291 -15.29 0.29 -1.84
CA GLY A 291 -14.85 -0.37 -0.61
C GLY A 291 -13.38 -0.76 -0.63
N VAL A 292 -12.55 -0.01 -1.36
CA VAL A 292 -11.13 -0.32 -1.62
C VAL A 292 -10.37 -0.60 -0.32
N THR A 293 -9.71 -1.75 -0.25
CA THR A 293 -8.90 -2.17 0.89
C THR A 293 -7.52 -1.52 0.87
N TYR A 294 -6.74 -1.69 1.94
CA TYR A 294 -5.33 -1.28 1.94
C TYR A 294 -4.50 -1.97 0.85
N GLY A 295 -4.75 -3.27 0.68
CA GLY A 295 -4.00 -4.08 -0.26
C GLY A 295 -4.22 -3.60 -1.68
N ASP A 296 -5.49 -3.34 -2.03
CA ASP A 296 -5.88 -2.82 -3.34
C ASP A 296 -5.17 -1.49 -3.64
N VAL A 297 -5.20 -0.53 -2.72
CA VAL A 297 -4.52 0.77 -2.88
C VAL A 297 -3.02 0.59 -3.14
N THR A 298 -2.40 -0.37 -2.47
CA THR A 298 -0.97 -0.66 -2.65
C THR A 298 -0.70 -1.23 -4.03
N VAL A 299 -1.50 -2.19 -4.49
CA VAL A 299 -1.41 -2.76 -5.85
C VAL A 299 -1.66 -1.69 -6.92
N ILE A 300 -2.66 -0.83 -6.73
CA ILE A 300 -2.94 0.32 -7.61
C ILE A 300 -1.72 1.24 -7.70
N ASN A 301 -1.05 1.54 -6.57
CA ASN A 301 0.15 2.37 -6.56
C ASN A 301 1.32 1.73 -7.30
N CYS A 302 1.58 0.44 -7.08
CA CYS A 302 2.59 -0.34 -7.79
C CYS A 302 2.38 -0.28 -9.32
N ILE A 303 1.16 -0.58 -9.76
CA ILE A 303 0.78 -0.47 -11.19
C ILE A 303 0.94 0.97 -11.69
N GLY A 304 0.53 1.96 -10.89
CA GLY A 304 0.67 3.39 -11.23
C GLY A 304 2.13 3.83 -11.40
N ILE A 305 3.05 3.34 -10.56
CA ILE A 305 4.49 3.63 -10.63
C ILE A 305 5.08 3.05 -11.92
N LEU A 306 4.79 1.78 -12.23
CA LEU A 306 5.20 1.18 -13.52
C LEU A 306 4.62 1.96 -14.70
N GLY A 307 3.35 2.36 -14.61
CA GLY A 307 2.69 3.21 -15.59
C GLY A 307 3.38 4.56 -15.80
N ALA A 308 3.89 5.18 -14.73
CA ALA A 308 4.71 6.39 -14.84
C ALA A 308 6.06 6.11 -15.50
N TYR A 309 6.67 4.96 -15.19
CA TYR A 309 8.03 4.61 -15.58
C TYR A 309 8.15 4.23 -17.06
N TYR A 310 7.22 3.43 -17.60
CA TYR A 310 7.27 2.98 -19.01
C TYR A 310 7.39 4.11 -20.05
N PRO A 311 6.59 5.19 -19.97
CA PRO A 311 6.76 6.35 -20.83
C PRO A 311 8.16 6.96 -20.74
N MET A 312 8.78 7.01 -19.56
CA MET A 312 10.17 7.49 -19.43
C MET A 312 11.14 6.59 -20.20
N VAL A 313 10.99 5.27 -20.09
CA VAL A 313 11.83 4.30 -20.84
C VAL A 313 11.64 4.45 -22.34
N ILE A 314 10.40 4.65 -22.81
CA ILE A 314 10.08 4.85 -24.23
C ILE A 314 10.70 6.16 -24.73
N MET A 315 10.49 7.27 -24.03
CA MET A 315 11.03 8.58 -24.43
C MET A 315 12.56 8.58 -24.47
N ASN A 316 13.21 7.94 -23.49
CA ASN A 316 14.66 7.76 -23.48
C ASN A 316 15.14 6.88 -24.65
N SER A 317 14.36 5.86 -25.02
CA SER A 317 14.69 5.00 -26.17
C SER A 317 14.63 5.74 -27.50
N LEU A 318 13.70 6.69 -27.61
CA LEU A 318 13.47 7.54 -28.77
C LEU A 318 14.36 8.80 -28.81
N ASP A 319 15.30 8.95 -27.87
CA ASP A 319 16.17 10.13 -27.74
C ASP A 319 15.37 11.44 -27.70
N VAL A 320 14.25 11.44 -26.99
CA VAL A 320 13.48 12.67 -26.77
C VAL A 320 14.20 13.49 -25.71
N ASP A 321 14.63 14.70 -26.05
CA ASP A 321 15.36 15.59 -25.11
C ASP A 321 14.45 16.52 -24.30
N LYS A 322 13.15 16.58 -24.64
CA LYS A 322 12.22 17.50 -24.00
C LYS A 322 11.71 16.96 -22.67
N LYS A 323 12.10 17.59 -21.56
CA LYS A 323 11.60 17.31 -20.19
C LYS A 323 10.07 17.21 -20.14
N GLN A 324 9.37 18.09 -20.84
CA GLN A 324 7.90 18.13 -20.89
C GLN A 324 7.31 16.84 -21.46
N ALA A 325 7.99 16.20 -22.42
CA ALA A 325 7.53 14.94 -22.99
C ALA A 325 7.64 13.78 -22.00
N TYR A 326 8.70 13.73 -21.17
CA TYR A 326 8.81 12.76 -20.08
C TYR A 326 7.72 12.95 -19.04
N LEU A 327 7.50 14.19 -18.60
CA LEU A 327 6.47 14.50 -17.60
C LEU A 327 5.07 14.21 -18.12
N ALA A 328 4.74 14.65 -19.33
CA ALA A 328 3.45 14.38 -19.96
C ALA A 328 3.23 12.88 -20.18
N GLY A 329 4.25 12.17 -20.68
CA GLY A 329 4.22 10.73 -20.82
C GLY A 329 3.97 10.03 -19.49
N SER A 330 4.74 10.39 -18.45
CA SER A 330 4.62 9.78 -17.11
C SER A 330 3.27 10.05 -16.47
N LEU A 331 2.72 11.26 -16.62
CA LEU A 331 1.38 11.61 -16.13
C LEU A 331 0.30 10.78 -16.83
N LEU A 332 0.33 10.71 -18.17
CA LEU A 332 -0.65 9.92 -18.94
C LEU A 332 -0.53 8.41 -18.67
N GLY A 333 0.70 7.91 -18.56
CA GLY A 333 0.98 6.52 -18.28
C GLY A 333 0.54 6.11 -16.87
N SER A 334 0.87 6.90 -15.85
CA SER A 334 0.40 6.66 -14.48
C SER A 334 -1.11 6.76 -14.35
N ALA A 335 -1.75 7.76 -14.96
CA ALA A 335 -3.20 7.89 -14.93
C ALA A 335 -3.91 6.67 -15.58
N SER A 336 -3.41 6.23 -16.73
CA SER A 336 -3.94 5.04 -17.42
C SER A 336 -3.72 3.77 -16.61
N ALA A 337 -2.53 3.62 -16.00
CA ALA A 337 -2.20 2.46 -15.20
C ALA A 337 -2.95 2.43 -13.86
N ILE A 338 -3.18 3.57 -13.21
CA ILE A 338 -4.03 3.68 -12.02
C ILE A 338 -5.47 3.30 -12.37
N ALA A 339 -6.00 3.78 -13.50
CA ALA A 339 -7.33 3.40 -13.97
C ALA A 339 -7.44 1.88 -14.22
N TYR A 340 -6.41 1.29 -14.83
CA TYR A 340 -6.30 -0.16 -14.98
C TYR A 340 -6.20 -0.88 -13.62
N GLY A 341 -5.41 -0.36 -12.68
CA GLY A 341 -5.27 -0.91 -11.33
C GLY A 341 -6.60 -0.93 -10.59
N ILE A 342 -7.36 0.16 -10.63
CA ILE A 342 -8.70 0.25 -10.04
C ILE A 342 -9.64 -0.81 -10.64
N TYR A 343 -9.58 -1.01 -11.95
CA TYR A 343 -10.35 -2.07 -12.61
C TYR A 343 -9.88 -3.47 -12.18
N HIS A 344 -8.58 -3.71 -12.15
CA HIS A 344 -7.94 -4.99 -11.80
C HIS A 344 -8.23 -5.42 -10.36
N THR A 345 -8.33 -4.46 -9.43
CA THR A 345 -8.61 -4.75 -8.01
C THR A 345 -10.10 -4.74 -7.67
N ARG A 346 -11.01 -4.54 -8.63
CA ARG A 346 -12.44 -4.39 -8.34
C ARG A 346 -13.08 -5.69 -7.82
N ASP A 347 -12.66 -6.82 -8.36
CA ASP A 347 -13.26 -8.12 -8.07
C ASP A 347 -12.37 -8.97 -7.13
N TYR A 348 -11.33 -8.37 -6.56
CA TYR A 348 -10.39 -9.03 -5.66
C TYR A 348 -9.94 -8.08 -4.54
N ASN A 349 -10.15 -8.47 -3.29
CA ASN A 349 -9.75 -7.70 -2.12
C ASN A 349 -8.39 -8.18 -1.62
N TYR A 350 -7.30 -7.52 -2.01
CA TYR A 350 -5.98 -7.90 -1.55
C TYR A 350 -5.85 -7.67 -0.04
N THR A 351 -5.36 -8.69 0.64
CA THR A 351 -4.89 -8.52 2.01
C THR A 351 -3.62 -7.67 2.04
N ARG A 352 -3.29 -7.15 3.22
CA ARG A 352 -2.07 -6.39 3.46
C ARG A 352 -0.79 -7.17 3.15
N GLN A 353 -0.75 -8.44 3.54
CA GLN A 353 0.45 -9.26 3.33
C GLN A 353 0.66 -9.53 1.84
N GLN A 354 -0.42 -9.84 1.11
CA GLN A 354 -0.36 -10.05 -0.34
C GLN A 354 0.14 -8.79 -1.06
N SER A 355 -0.36 -7.61 -0.69
CA SER A 355 0.07 -6.37 -1.36
C SER A 355 1.53 -6.00 -1.06
N TYR A 356 2.03 -6.31 0.14
CA TYR A 356 3.46 -6.17 0.42
C TYR A 356 4.31 -7.14 -0.38
N LEU A 357 3.88 -8.39 -0.53
CA LEU A 357 4.56 -9.34 -1.39
C LEU A 357 4.59 -8.84 -2.84
N ILE A 358 3.48 -8.32 -3.36
CA ILE A 358 3.41 -7.76 -4.72
C ILE A 358 4.40 -6.60 -4.88
N GLY A 359 4.39 -5.62 -3.97
CA GLY A 359 5.33 -4.49 -4.03
C GLY A 359 6.81 -4.90 -3.87
N LEU A 360 7.09 -5.88 -3.01
CA LEU A 360 8.44 -6.46 -2.88
C LEU A 360 8.82 -7.26 -4.13
N GLY A 361 7.88 -7.95 -4.76
CA GLY A 361 8.05 -8.67 -6.02
C GLY A 361 8.40 -7.72 -7.15
N GLU A 362 7.69 -6.60 -7.27
CA GLU A 362 8.02 -5.51 -8.20
C GLU A 362 9.46 -5.00 -7.98
N GLY A 363 9.80 -4.65 -6.74
CA GLY A 363 11.14 -4.15 -6.40
C GLY A 363 12.25 -5.18 -6.68
N ALA A 364 12.05 -6.43 -6.25
CA ALA A 364 13.00 -7.52 -6.46
C ALA A 364 13.18 -7.83 -7.96
N GLY A 365 12.08 -7.85 -8.72
CA GLY A 365 12.12 -8.01 -10.18
C GLY A 365 12.92 -6.89 -10.85
N GLY A 366 12.71 -5.64 -10.42
CA GLY A 366 13.48 -4.49 -10.92
C GLY A 366 14.98 -4.61 -10.63
N LEU A 367 15.35 -5.07 -9.43
CA LEU A 367 16.75 -5.34 -9.06
C LEU A 367 17.36 -6.48 -9.87
N VAL A 368 16.61 -7.55 -10.16
CA VAL A 368 17.06 -8.62 -11.08
C VAL A 368 17.27 -8.05 -12.48
N GLY A 369 16.37 -7.20 -12.98
CA GLY A 369 16.52 -6.48 -14.24
C GLY A 369 17.79 -5.63 -14.29
N ALA A 370 18.07 -4.87 -13.23
CA ALA A 370 19.32 -4.11 -13.09
C ALA A 370 20.56 -5.03 -13.05
N GLY A 371 20.50 -6.15 -12.33
CA GLY A 371 21.60 -7.12 -12.29
C GLY A 371 21.88 -7.73 -13.67
N LEU A 372 20.83 -8.07 -14.42
CA LEU A 372 20.95 -8.57 -15.79
C LEU A 372 21.51 -7.52 -16.74
N SER A 373 21.22 -6.23 -16.53
CA SER A 373 21.77 -5.17 -17.39
C SER A 373 23.27 -5.03 -17.23
N VAL A 374 23.79 -5.21 -16.01
CA VAL A 374 25.24 -5.26 -15.75
C VAL A 374 25.88 -6.47 -16.41
N ILE A 375 25.28 -7.67 -16.29
CA ILE A 375 25.81 -8.91 -16.91
C ILE A 375 25.79 -8.84 -18.44
N ALA A 376 24.74 -8.24 -19.01
CA ALA A 376 24.58 -8.10 -20.45
C ALA A 376 25.37 -6.93 -21.05
N GLU A 377 26.09 -6.16 -20.23
CA GLU A 377 26.75 -4.90 -20.62
C GLU A 377 25.79 -3.98 -21.40
N ALA A 378 24.53 -3.92 -20.95
CA ALA A 378 23.49 -3.17 -21.62
C ALA A 378 23.79 -1.66 -21.52
N ASN A 379 23.62 -0.94 -22.62
CA ASN A 379 23.66 0.53 -22.61
C ASN A 379 22.53 1.12 -21.74
N ASP A 380 22.52 2.45 -21.55
CA ASP A 380 21.54 3.13 -20.69
C ASP A 380 20.09 2.79 -21.06
N LYS A 381 19.78 2.75 -22.36
CA LYS A 381 18.45 2.38 -22.87
C LYS A 381 18.09 0.94 -22.52
N GLY A 382 19.00 0.01 -22.77
CA GLY A 382 18.82 -1.40 -22.46
C GLY A 382 18.66 -1.64 -20.96
N THR A 383 19.42 -0.91 -20.13
CA THR A 383 19.32 -0.96 -18.66
C THR A 383 17.94 -0.53 -18.18
N LEU A 384 17.40 0.59 -18.67
CA LEU A 384 16.05 1.03 -18.30
C LEU A 384 14.96 0.01 -18.71
N TRP A 385 15.08 -0.59 -19.89
CA TRP A 385 14.16 -1.65 -20.32
C TRP A 385 14.23 -2.89 -19.45
N LEU A 386 15.44 -3.36 -19.13
CA LEU A 386 15.61 -4.55 -18.30
C LEU A 386 15.07 -4.33 -16.88
N ILE A 387 15.25 -3.14 -16.31
CA ILE A 387 14.64 -2.77 -15.01
C ILE A 387 13.11 -2.77 -15.12
N ALA A 388 12.54 -2.13 -16.15
CA ALA A 388 11.08 -2.07 -16.33
C ALA A 388 10.45 -3.47 -16.51
N LEU A 389 11.07 -4.30 -17.36
CA LEU A 389 10.62 -5.66 -17.63
C LEU A 389 10.78 -6.55 -16.40
N GLY A 390 11.90 -6.42 -15.68
CA GLY A 390 12.14 -7.12 -14.42
C GLY A 390 11.07 -6.77 -13.38
N ALA A 391 10.84 -5.48 -13.15
CA ALA A 391 9.85 -5.00 -12.18
C ALA A 391 8.43 -5.46 -12.53
N THR A 392 8.06 -5.39 -13.80
CA THR A 392 6.76 -5.85 -14.29
C THR A 392 6.61 -7.37 -14.14
N SER A 393 7.65 -8.13 -14.47
CA SER A 393 7.65 -9.59 -14.30
C SER A 393 7.51 -9.99 -12.84
N GLY A 394 8.21 -9.27 -11.94
CA GLY A 394 8.11 -9.46 -10.50
C GLY A 394 6.71 -9.18 -9.97
N LEU A 395 6.11 -8.05 -10.36
CA LEU A 395 4.75 -7.69 -10.00
C LEU A 395 3.74 -8.73 -10.47
N VAL A 396 3.77 -9.09 -11.76
CA VAL A 396 2.79 -10.01 -12.37
C VAL A 396 2.93 -11.42 -11.81
N LEU A 397 4.16 -11.91 -11.65
CA LEU A 397 4.40 -13.24 -11.09
C LEU A 397 3.91 -13.31 -9.63
N THR A 398 4.23 -12.30 -8.82
CA THR A 398 3.78 -12.31 -7.43
C THR A 398 2.26 -12.14 -7.32
N ASP A 399 1.64 -11.27 -8.12
CA ASP A 399 0.17 -11.13 -8.19
C ASP A 399 -0.53 -12.45 -8.51
N TYR A 400 -0.01 -13.18 -9.51
CA TYR A 400 -0.52 -14.49 -9.89
C TYR A 400 -0.43 -15.51 -8.74
N LEU A 401 0.75 -15.61 -8.10
CA LEU A 401 1.00 -16.57 -7.02
C LEU A 401 0.14 -16.30 -5.78
N VAL A 402 -0.06 -15.02 -5.41
CA VAL A 402 -0.86 -14.70 -4.22
C VAL A 402 -2.36 -14.94 -4.43
N LYS A 403 -2.86 -14.80 -5.65
CA LYS A 403 -4.27 -15.11 -6.00
C LYS A 403 -4.54 -16.61 -6.04
N ASP A 404 -3.61 -17.40 -6.56
CA ASP A 404 -3.76 -18.86 -6.63
C ASP A 404 -3.76 -19.49 -5.22
N THR A 405 -2.92 -18.95 -4.32
CA THR A 405 -2.80 -19.43 -2.95
C THR A 405 -4.11 -19.27 -2.16
N ASP A 406 -4.85 -18.18 -2.40
CA ASP A 406 -6.11 -17.86 -1.73
C ASP A 406 -7.23 -18.89 -2.00
N GLN A 407 -7.18 -19.56 -3.17
CA GLN A 407 -8.13 -20.63 -3.48
C GLN A 407 -7.80 -21.96 -2.81
N SER A 408 -6.54 -22.17 -2.41
CA SER A 408 -6.06 -23.52 -2.09
C SER A 408 -6.16 -23.92 -0.62
N THR A 409 -6.01 -23.00 0.34
CA THR A 409 -6.29 -23.19 1.78
C THR A 409 -5.80 -21.97 2.55
N LYS A 410 -6.50 -21.61 3.64
CA LYS A 410 -6.06 -20.61 4.63
C LYS A 410 -4.64 -20.95 5.08
N MET A 411 -3.62 -20.34 4.47
CA MET A 411 -2.27 -20.38 5.01
C MET A 411 -2.37 -19.76 6.41
N HIS A 412 -2.31 -20.61 7.43
CA HIS A 412 -1.87 -20.16 8.75
C HIS A 412 -0.57 -19.41 8.50
N ALA A 413 -0.59 -18.09 8.74
CA ALA A 413 0.54 -17.20 8.53
C ALA A 413 1.81 -17.88 9.05
N SER A 414 2.59 -18.46 8.12
CA SER A 414 3.86 -19.05 8.50
C SER A 414 4.70 -17.85 8.92
N ASN A 415 5.09 -17.79 10.18
CA ASN A 415 5.89 -16.70 10.73
C ASN A 415 7.18 -16.56 9.91
N PHE A 416 7.14 -15.72 8.87
CA PHE A 416 8.27 -15.50 7.99
C PHE A 416 9.26 -14.62 8.76
N ARG A 417 10.22 -15.26 9.41
CA ARG A 417 11.25 -14.56 10.18
C ARG A 417 12.32 -14.09 9.22
N PHE A 418 12.23 -12.82 8.81
CA PHE A 418 13.34 -12.18 8.12
C PHE A 418 14.44 -11.85 9.13
N GLN A 419 15.62 -12.44 8.93
CA GLN A 419 16.81 -12.10 9.71
C GLN A 419 17.72 -11.21 8.84
N PHE A 420 17.81 -9.93 9.19
CA PHE A 420 18.76 -9.02 8.57
C PHE A 420 20.04 -8.96 9.41
N ASN A 421 21.18 -9.31 8.81
CA ASN A 421 22.48 -9.11 9.45
C ASN A 421 23.15 -7.85 8.88
N PRO A 422 23.04 -6.69 9.56
CA PRO A 422 23.61 -5.43 9.08
C PRO A 422 25.12 -5.48 8.93
N ASN A 423 25.80 -6.38 9.65
CA ASN A 423 27.25 -6.54 9.53
C ASN A 423 27.64 -7.03 8.13
N GLY A 424 26.81 -7.88 7.49
CA GLY A 424 27.07 -8.33 6.12
C GLY A 424 27.15 -7.17 5.11
N LEU A 425 26.29 -6.16 5.28
CA LEU A 425 26.29 -4.95 4.44
C LEU A 425 27.50 -4.06 4.72
N LEU A 426 27.86 -3.87 5.99
CA LEU A 426 29.03 -3.09 6.40
C LEU A 426 30.35 -3.75 5.97
N PHE A 427 30.42 -5.09 5.96
CA PHE A 427 31.56 -5.84 5.43
C PHE A 427 31.64 -5.79 3.90
N ALA A 428 30.51 -5.73 3.19
CA ALA A 428 30.50 -5.55 1.73
C ALA A 428 30.93 -4.14 1.31
N LEU A 429 30.59 -3.11 2.09
CA LEU A 429 30.93 -1.70 1.80
C LEU A 429 32.36 -1.29 2.17
N LYS A 430 33.05 -2.10 2.98
CA LYS A 430 34.49 -1.97 3.20
C LYS A 430 35.19 -3.10 2.44
N PRO A 431 35.52 -2.94 1.15
CA PRO A 431 36.45 -3.86 0.51
C PRO A 431 37.74 -3.83 1.31
N GLN A 432 37.99 -4.88 2.10
CA GLN A 432 39.19 -4.97 2.91
C GLN A 432 40.39 -4.88 1.95
N THR A 433 41.18 -3.83 2.11
CA THR A 433 42.46 -3.65 1.41
C THR A 433 43.55 -4.62 1.90
N ASN A 434 43.21 -5.75 2.53
CA ASN A 434 44.18 -6.78 2.87
C ASN A 434 43.54 -8.14 3.19
N PRO A 435 43.59 -9.13 2.28
CA PRO A 435 43.00 -10.46 2.49
C PRO A 435 43.79 -11.40 3.44
N PHE A 436 44.82 -10.90 4.14
CA PHE A 436 45.73 -11.75 4.94
C PHE A 436 45.99 -11.26 6.37
N LYS A 437 44.93 -11.08 7.18
CA LYS A 437 45.09 -11.19 8.64
C LYS A 437 44.13 -12.24 9.20
N PRO A 438 44.65 -13.36 9.74
CA PRO A 438 43.81 -14.38 10.33
C PRO A 438 43.23 -13.89 11.67
N TRP A 439 41.90 -13.70 11.68
CA TRP A 439 40.96 -14.00 12.75
C TRP A 439 41.28 -13.56 14.20
N ASP A 440 40.79 -12.38 14.59
CA ASP A 440 40.51 -12.06 16.00
C ASP A 440 39.02 -12.37 16.30
N TYR A 441 38.77 -13.52 16.93
CA TYR A 441 37.42 -14.07 17.18
C TYR A 441 36.58 -13.29 18.21
N ARG A 442 37.10 -12.18 18.77
CA ARG A 442 36.49 -11.49 19.92
C ARG A 442 35.35 -10.51 19.60
N TYR A 443 34.98 -10.31 18.33
CA TYR A 443 33.92 -9.36 17.94
C TYR A 443 32.66 -9.99 17.31
N SER A 444 32.51 -11.33 17.32
CA SER A 444 31.53 -11.98 16.43
C SER A 444 30.13 -12.31 17.00
N ASN A 445 29.82 -12.08 18.27
CA ASN A 445 28.58 -12.65 18.87
C ASN A 445 27.59 -11.66 19.51
N SER A 446 27.57 -10.38 19.13
CA SER A 446 26.39 -9.54 19.37
C SER A 446 25.41 -9.65 18.20
N LEU A 447 24.74 -10.80 18.10
CA LEU A 447 23.63 -11.01 17.18
C LEU A 447 22.44 -10.13 17.63
N VAL A 448 22.30 -8.94 17.02
CA VAL A 448 21.04 -8.21 17.10
C VAL A 448 20.06 -8.92 16.16
N ASN A 449 19.34 -9.90 16.71
CA ASN A 449 18.26 -10.58 16.02
C ASN A 449 17.04 -9.66 16.00
N ILE A 450 16.89 -8.89 14.92
CA ILE A 450 15.64 -8.16 14.66
C ILE A 450 14.72 -9.12 13.91
N SER A 451 13.79 -9.75 14.63
CA SER A 451 12.75 -10.58 14.04
C SER A 451 11.53 -9.72 13.75
N TYR A 452 11.19 -9.56 12.48
CA TYR A 452 9.88 -9.05 12.07
C TYR A 452 8.92 -10.23 11.91
N SER A 453 7.73 -10.10 12.51
CA SER A 453 6.59 -10.98 12.25
C SER A 453 5.59 -10.14 11.48
N PHE A 454 5.26 -10.55 10.26
CA PHE A 454 4.29 -9.89 9.40
C PHE A 454 2.95 -10.60 9.42
#